data_AF-A0A5Q4GB12-F1
#
_entry.id   AF-A0A5Q4GB12-F1
#
_cell.length_a   1.000
_cell.length_b   1.000
_cell.length_c   1.000
_cell.angle_alpha   90.00
_cell.angle_beta   90.00
_cell.angle_gamma   90.00
#
_symmetry.space_group_name_H-M   'P 1'
#
loop_
_entity.id
_entity.type
_entity.pdbx_description
1 polymer ?
#
loop_
_entity_poly.entity_id
_entity_poly.type
_entity_poly.pdbx_seq_one_letter_code
_entity_poly.pdbx_strand_id
1 'polypeptide(L)'
;MRTTRHPTRRSTWLWFLVAALIAGCASLPEASIPDEAAQPAADEQETLEVQGLTSADSLVGDAFRFLEPLASNTPDPDELDTTLTDFLSVEVCLVANDDCTLLATLDADGIDSAQLRLEDDAFYMVNWTPGPSDIEVGATQRIAVLVAGAEIGQVERVSTSRGDLRRTLPIRFHVEDHPVIRVRVLNEQGFSASEIAQVLLDDFGLPPEETARLLAEDLDPFGAIAIAEALDDVYDVAAEEAAAILRTVGFDARDVTSVLDQVYGLAPDPLTAVLASAGFDAGEITDALDAVLELGEQVIAAALQLAGFGVDAITGALSTVLGLPADVIATALAFAGFGADAITGALSTVLELQADVIAAALDAAGFGIDLIVGALDG
;
A
#
# COMPACT_ATOMS: atom_id res chain seq x y z
N MET A 1 -43.59 55.39 -17.26
CA MET A 1 -43.10 56.25 -18.38
C MET A 1 -42.53 55.30 -19.43
N ARG A 2 -43.26 55.03 -20.52
CA ARG A 2 -42.99 55.51 -21.90
C ARG A 2 -41.50 55.44 -22.26
N THR A 3 -40.99 54.86 -23.34
CA THR A 3 -41.46 54.32 -24.66
C THR A 3 -40.13 53.92 -25.36
N THR A 4 -39.94 52.89 -26.21
CA THR A 4 -40.35 52.69 -27.62
C THR A 4 -39.66 51.38 -28.12
N ARG A 5 -40.39 50.36 -28.60
CA ARG A 5 -40.63 49.97 -30.03
C ARG A 5 -39.42 49.52 -30.89
N HIS A 6 -39.32 48.19 -31.14
CA HIS A 6 -39.31 47.39 -32.40
C HIS A 6 -39.27 48.11 -33.78
N PRO A 7 -38.98 47.48 -34.98
CA PRO A 7 -39.04 46.03 -35.36
C PRO A 7 -38.13 45.46 -36.54
N THR A 8 -38.27 44.13 -36.79
CA THR A 8 -38.37 43.36 -38.09
C THR A 8 -37.25 43.19 -39.15
N ARG A 9 -37.03 41.93 -39.60
CA ARG A 9 -37.30 41.31 -40.95
C ARG A 9 -36.58 39.95 -41.09
N ARG A 10 -37.22 38.77 -41.20
CA ARG A 10 -37.78 38.04 -42.37
C ARG A 10 -36.96 38.08 -43.68
N SER A 11 -36.48 36.92 -44.16
CA SER A 11 -36.69 36.47 -45.57
C SER A 11 -36.29 35.00 -45.82
N THR A 12 -37.29 34.20 -46.17
CA THR A 12 -37.32 32.96 -46.97
C THR A 12 -36.61 33.07 -48.32
N TRP A 13 -35.93 32.03 -48.81
CA TRP A 13 -35.83 31.67 -50.24
C TRP A 13 -35.75 30.15 -50.43
N LEU A 14 -36.51 29.67 -51.41
CA LEU A 14 -36.67 28.30 -51.91
C LEU A 14 -36.35 28.31 -53.43
N TRP A 15 -36.25 27.11 -54.04
CA TRP A 15 -36.10 26.77 -55.48
C TRP A 15 -34.65 26.63 -55.99
N PHE A 16 -34.24 25.61 -56.78
CA PHE A 16 -34.89 24.92 -57.90
C PHE A 16 -34.42 23.45 -58.12
N LEU A 17 -35.33 22.68 -58.74
CA LEU A 17 -35.17 21.38 -59.43
C LEU A 17 -34.72 21.61 -60.90
N VAL A 18 -34.12 20.60 -61.56
CA VAL A 18 -34.49 20.06 -62.90
C VAL A 18 -33.42 19.05 -63.42
N ALA A 19 -33.94 18.00 -64.05
CA ALA A 19 -33.31 16.80 -64.61
C ALA A 19 -32.85 16.94 -66.09
N ALA A 20 -32.07 15.97 -66.60
CA ALA A 20 -32.29 15.33 -67.92
C ALA A 20 -31.31 14.15 -68.22
N LEU A 21 -31.89 13.09 -68.78
CA LEU A 21 -31.31 11.83 -69.28
C LEU A 21 -30.97 11.89 -70.79
N ILE A 22 -30.37 10.79 -71.30
CA ILE A 22 -30.44 10.14 -72.65
C ILE A 22 -29.02 9.99 -73.27
N ALA A 23 -28.38 8.82 -73.25
CA ALA A 23 -28.53 7.55 -74.01
C ALA A 23 -27.66 7.47 -75.30
N GLY A 24 -26.95 6.36 -75.46
CA GLY A 24 -26.21 6.00 -76.68
C GLY A 24 -25.55 4.62 -76.59
N CYS A 25 -26.15 3.62 -77.25
CA CYS A 25 -25.72 2.21 -77.36
C CYS A 25 -24.68 1.97 -78.48
N ALA A 26 -23.80 0.97 -78.29
CA ALA A 26 -23.22 0.01 -79.26
C ALA A 26 -21.88 -0.51 -78.69
N SER A 27 -21.40 -1.75 -78.80
CA SER A 27 -21.82 -3.06 -79.33
C SER A 27 -20.76 -4.08 -78.85
N LEU A 28 -21.17 -5.30 -78.48
CA LEU A 28 -20.30 -6.41 -78.02
C LEU A 28 -19.50 -7.07 -79.16
N PRO A 29 -18.40 -7.79 -78.84
CA PRO A 29 -18.49 -9.25 -78.89
C PRO A 29 -17.86 -10.00 -77.69
N GLU A 30 -18.33 -11.24 -77.52
CA GLU A 30 -17.99 -12.25 -76.51
C GLU A 30 -16.50 -12.65 -76.44
N ALA A 31 -15.99 -12.92 -75.22
CA ALA A 31 -15.53 -14.25 -74.82
C ALA A 31 -15.03 -14.35 -73.36
N SER A 32 -15.43 -15.45 -72.72
CA SER A 32 -14.83 -16.20 -71.59
C SER A 32 -14.79 -15.62 -70.16
N ILE A 33 -15.63 -16.23 -69.31
CA ILE A 33 -15.63 -16.30 -67.83
C ILE A 33 -14.68 -17.47 -67.42
N PRO A 34 -13.85 -17.37 -66.35
CA PRO A 34 -14.24 -17.69 -64.95
C PRO A 34 -13.61 -16.73 -63.93
N ASP A 35 -13.99 -16.61 -62.67
CA ASP A 35 -15.07 -17.08 -61.79
C ASP A 35 -14.68 -16.43 -60.46
N GLU A 36 -15.47 -15.49 -59.90
CA GLU A 36 -15.47 -15.23 -58.45
C GLU A 36 -16.66 -14.33 -58.09
N ALA A 37 -17.71 -14.96 -57.59
CA ALA A 37 -18.89 -14.27 -57.07
C ALA A 37 -18.58 -13.71 -55.67
N ALA A 38 -18.56 -12.39 -55.54
CA ALA A 38 -18.64 -11.73 -54.25
C ALA A 38 -19.68 -10.60 -54.31
N GLN A 39 -20.80 -10.81 -53.61
CA GLN A 39 -21.72 -9.79 -53.10
C GLN A 39 -22.63 -10.45 -52.04
N PRO A 40 -23.22 -9.72 -51.06
CA PRO A 40 -22.96 -8.34 -50.65
C PRO A 40 -22.76 -8.17 -49.13
N ALA A 41 -22.35 -6.94 -48.75
CA ALA A 41 -22.23 -6.44 -47.39
C ALA A 41 -23.56 -6.52 -46.61
N ALA A 42 -23.46 -6.97 -45.37
CA ALA A 42 -24.48 -6.81 -44.33
C ALA A 42 -23.78 -6.34 -43.05
N ASP A 43 -24.26 -5.22 -42.52
CA ASP A 43 -24.11 -4.69 -41.16
C ASP A 43 -22.80 -4.96 -40.41
N GLU A 44 -21.89 -4.00 -40.48
CA GLU A 44 -20.87 -3.81 -39.43
C GLU A 44 -21.58 -3.20 -38.19
N GLN A 45 -21.93 -4.06 -37.24
CA GLN A 45 -22.00 -3.62 -35.84
C GLN A 45 -20.58 -3.22 -35.43
N GLU A 46 -20.38 -1.92 -35.16
CA GLU A 46 -19.18 -1.39 -34.49
C GLU A 46 -19.07 -2.03 -33.10
N THR A 47 -18.46 -3.21 -33.03
CA THR A 47 -17.99 -3.80 -31.79
C THR A 47 -16.73 -3.06 -31.37
N LEU A 48 -16.83 -2.28 -30.30
CA LEU A 48 -15.68 -1.73 -29.58
C LEU A 48 -14.78 -2.90 -29.16
N GLU A 49 -13.68 -3.12 -29.86
CA GLU A 49 -12.63 -4.02 -29.40
C GLU A 49 -11.87 -3.35 -28.23
N VAL A 50 -12.28 -3.67 -27.01
CA VAL A 50 -11.52 -3.40 -25.79
C VAL A 50 -10.34 -4.37 -25.78
N GLN A 51 -9.22 -3.98 -26.41
CA GLN A 51 -8.01 -4.78 -26.39
C GLN A 51 -7.27 -4.59 -25.06
N GLY A 52 -7.21 -5.67 -24.27
CA GLY A 52 -6.21 -5.88 -23.21
C GLY A 52 -6.50 -5.19 -21.88
N LEU A 53 -7.50 -5.68 -21.13
CA LEU A 53 -7.62 -5.42 -19.69
C LEU A 53 -6.48 -6.18 -18.98
N THR A 54 -5.34 -5.55 -18.75
CA THR A 54 -4.38 -6.05 -17.75
C THR A 54 -4.79 -5.45 -16.41
N SER A 55 -5.59 -6.18 -15.64
CA SER A 55 -5.83 -5.92 -14.23
C SER A 55 -4.53 -6.17 -13.46
N ALA A 56 -3.60 -5.21 -13.49
CA ALA A 56 -2.38 -5.28 -12.70
C ALA A 56 -2.68 -4.72 -11.30
N ASP A 57 -2.57 -5.61 -10.30
CA ASP A 57 -2.57 -5.35 -8.84
C ASP A 57 -3.59 -4.31 -8.34
N SER A 58 -4.84 -4.73 -8.19
CA SER A 58 -5.75 -4.01 -7.29
C SER A 58 -5.42 -4.38 -5.84
N LEU A 59 -5.15 -3.37 -5.00
CA LEU A 59 -4.95 -3.52 -3.56
C LEU A 59 -6.15 -4.18 -2.85
N VAL A 60 -7.33 -4.17 -3.50
CA VAL A 60 -8.60 -4.65 -2.94
C VAL A 60 -9.14 -5.87 -3.70
N GLY A 61 -8.33 -6.47 -4.58
CA GLY A 61 -8.65 -7.72 -5.27
C GLY A 61 -9.98 -7.68 -6.00
N ASP A 62 -10.90 -8.57 -5.60
CA ASP A 62 -12.21 -8.76 -6.22
C ASP A 62 -13.26 -7.70 -5.78
N ALA A 63 -12.97 -6.91 -4.73
CA ALA A 63 -13.90 -5.92 -4.19
C ALA A 63 -14.08 -4.68 -5.09
N PHE A 64 -13.21 -4.50 -6.09
CA PHE A 64 -13.34 -3.42 -7.08
C PHE A 64 -13.51 -3.97 -8.49
N ARG A 65 -14.52 -3.47 -9.21
CA ARG A 65 -14.78 -3.87 -10.60
C ARG A 65 -15.25 -2.70 -11.46
N PHE A 66 -14.61 -2.50 -12.61
CA PHE A 66 -15.20 -1.69 -13.68
C PHE A 66 -16.40 -2.41 -14.31
N LEU A 67 -17.38 -1.64 -14.76
CA LEU A 67 -18.59 -2.15 -15.44
C LEU A 67 -18.61 -1.70 -16.91
N GLU A 68 -19.63 -2.15 -17.65
CA GLU A 68 -19.80 -1.74 -19.04
C GLU A 68 -19.93 -0.22 -19.14
N PRO A 69 -19.28 0.43 -20.11
CA PRO A 69 -18.63 -0.17 -21.28
C PRO A 69 -17.13 -0.50 -21.10
N LEU A 70 -16.54 -0.26 -19.92
CA LEU A 70 -15.11 -0.43 -19.69
C LEU A 70 -14.72 -1.90 -19.46
N ALA A 71 -15.56 -2.64 -18.75
CA ALA A 71 -15.37 -4.08 -18.54
C ALA A 71 -16.72 -4.80 -18.41
N SER A 72 -16.80 -6.02 -18.93
CA SER A 72 -18.02 -6.84 -18.84
C SER A 72 -18.06 -7.60 -17.51
N ASN A 73 -18.40 -6.88 -16.43
CA ASN A 73 -18.62 -7.45 -15.10
C ASN A 73 -20.08 -7.26 -14.68
N THR A 74 -20.57 -8.13 -13.81
CA THR A 74 -21.92 -8.06 -13.24
C THR A 74 -21.82 -8.34 -11.73
N PRO A 75 -21.55 -7.30 -10.91
CA PRO A 75 -21.43 -7.43 -9.47
C PRO A 75 -22.80 -7.67 -8.82
N ASP A 76 -22.77 -8.16 -7.58
CA ASP A 76 -23.96 -8.19 -6.73
C ASP A 76 -24.19 -6.79 -6.14
N PRO A 77 -25.30 -6.10 -6.47
CA PRO A 77 -25.56 -4.77 -5.96
C PRO A 77 -25.74 -4.72 -4.43
N ASP A 78 -26.07 -5.85 -3.79
CA ASP A 78 -26.24 -5.91 -2.34
C ASP A 78 -24.90 -5.81 -1.59
N GLU A 79 -23.77 -6.01 -2.27
CA GLU A 79 -22.41 -5.91 -1.70
C GLU A 79 -21.81 -4.50 -1.85
N LEU A 80 -22.49 -3.59 -2.55
CA LEU A 80 -22.01 -2.22 -2.81
C LEU A 80 -21.88 -1.41 -1.52
N ASP A 81 -20.69 -0.84 -1.29
CA ASP A 81 -20.52 0.21 -0.29
C ASP A 81 -21.03 1.53 -0.86
N THR A 82 -22.19 1.98 -0.39
CA THR A 82 -22.86 3.23 -0.82
C THR A 82 -22.33 4.49 -0.12
N THR A 83 -21.42 4.34 0.85
CA THR A 83 -20.93 5.44 1.69
C THR A 83 -19.72 6.16 1.11
N LEU A 84 -19.16 5.67 0.00
CA LEU A 84 -17.89 6.12 -0.54
C LEU A 84 -17.95 7.34 -1.46
N THR A 85 -19.15 7.85 -1.78
CA THR A 85 -19.33 8.93 -2.79
C THR A 85 -18.37 10.10 -2.60
N ASP A 86 -18.22 10.60 -1.37
CA ASP A 86 -17.39 11.78 -1.06
C ASP A 86 -15.88 11.47 -0.96
N PHE A 87 -15.52 10.18 -0.99
CA PHE A 87 -14.13 9.71 -0.90
C PHE A 87 -13.60 9.20 -2.24
N LEU A 88 -14.48 9.00 -3.22
CA LEU A 88 -14.10 8.48 -4.53
C LEU A 88 -13.62 9.59 -5.46
N SER A 89 -12.57 9.29 -6.19
CA SER A 89 -12.18 10.07 -7.36
C SER A 89 -11.81 9.15 -8.53
N VAL A 90 -11.99 9.68 -9.74
CA VAL A 90 -11.55 9.04 -10.98
C VAL A 90 -10.53 9.92 -11.65
N GLU A 91 -9.32 9.40 -11.80
CA GLU A 91 -8.25 10.05 -12.54
C GLU A 91 -8.15 9.48 -13.94
N VAL A 92 -8.02 10.37 -14.92
CA VAL A 92 -7.78 10.00 -16.30
C VAL A 92 -6.47 10.63 -16.75
N CYS A 93 -5.54 9.83 -17.26
CA CYS A 93 -4.23 10.31 -17.71
C CYS A 93 -3.83 9.73 -19.07
N LEU A 94 -2.87 10.39 -19.73
CA LEU A 94 -2.17 9.84 -20.88
C LEU A 94 -0.94 9.07 -20.44
N VAL A 95 -0.82 7.83 -20.93
CA VAL A 95 0.36 6.98 -20.68
C VAL A 95 1.37 7.17 -21.81
N ALA A 96 2.58 7.57 -21.47
CA ALA A 96 3.71 7.66 -22.40
C ALA A 96 5.03 7.32 -21.70
N ASN A 97 5.75 6.30 -22.17
CA ASN A 97 6.99 5.81 -21.56
C ASN A 97 6.85 5.50 -20.05
N ASP A 98 5.74 4.85 -19.67
CA ASP A 98 5.36 4.53 -18.29
C ASP A 98 5.04 5.74 -17.39
N ASP A 99 5.14 6.97 -17.91
CA ASP A 99 4.65 8.18 -17.24
C ASP A 99 3.16 8.42 -17.53
N CYS A 100 2.42 8.83 -16.51
CA CYS A 100 0.98 9.11 -16.55
C CYS A 100 0.76 10.62 -16.40
N THR A 101 0.48 11.32 -17.52
CA THR A 101 0.19 12.76 -17.51
C THR A 101 -1.30 13.00 -17.28
N LEU A 102 -1.64 13.54 -16.10
CA LEU A 102 -3.03 13.77 -15.68
C LEU A 102 -3.78 14.68 -16.68
N LEU A 103 -4.94 14.21 -17.12
CA LEU A 103 -5.87 14.96 -17.98
C LEU A 103 -7.07 15.49 -17.20
N ALA A 104 -7.60 14.69 -16.28
CA ALA A 104 -8.78 15.03 -15.49
C ALA A 104 -8.80 14.28 -14.15
N THR A 105 -9.33 14.95 -13.14
CA THR A 105 -9.78 14.36 -11.87
C THR A 105 -11.29 14.61 -11.79
N LEU A 106 -12.05 13.57 -11.48
CA LEU A 106 -13.51 13.60 -11.43
C LEU A 106 -13.98 13.05 -10.09
N ASP A 107 -14.77 13.82 -9.35
CA ASP A 107 -15.17 13.55 -7.98
C ASP A 107 -16.61 14.03 -7.72
N ALA A 108 -17.06 13.91 -6.46
CA ALA A 108 -18.40 14.32 -6.05
C ALA A 108 -18.63 15.84 -6.11
N ASP A 109 -17.57 16.65 -6.12
CA ASP A 109 -17.64 18.12 -6.25
C ASP A 109 -17.73 18.59 -7.72
N GLY A 110 -17.64 17.66 -8.67
CA GLY A 110 -17.83 17.90 -10.09
C GLY A 110 -19.18 18.52 -10.44
N ILE A 111 -19.28 19.13 -11.63
CA ILE A 111 -20.50 19.80 -12.12
C ILE A 111 -21.09 19.00 -13.30
N ASP A 112 -22.41 18.99 -13.39
CA ASP A 112 -23.19 18.36 -14.45
C ASP A 112 -22.83 16.87 -14.62
N SER A 113 -22.47 16.45 -15.83
CA SER A 113 -22.18 15.05 -16.12
C SER A 113 -20.85 14.55 -15.54
N ALA A 114 -19.95 15.48 -15.18
CA ALA A 114 -18.64 15.19 -14.61
C ALA A 114 -18.68 14.98 -13.09
N GLN A 115 -19.84 15.16 -12.45
CA GLN A 115 -20.05 14.81 -11.05
C GLN A 115 -20.10 13.29 -10.88
N LEU A 116 -19.23 12.76 -10.02
CA LEU A 116 -19.28 11.39 -9.55
C LEU A 116 -20.51 11.21 -8.66
N ARG A 117 -21.27 10.16 -8.94
CA ARG A 117 -22.52 9.88 -8.20
C ARG A 117 -22.84 8.40 -8.16
N LEU A 118 -23.63 8.04 -7.15
CA LEU A 118 -24.27 6.74 -7.02
C LEU A 118 -25.51 6.66 -7.91
N GLU A 119 -25.64 5.60 -8.70
CA GLU A 119 -26.78 5.35 -9.59
C GLU A 119 -27.60 4.15 -9.06
N ASP A 120 -28.85 4.41 -8.70
CA ASP A 120 -29.85 3.42 -8.24
C ASP A 120 -29.35 2.46 -7.14
N ASP A 121 -28.43 2.91 -6.27
CA ASP A 121 -27.74 2.10 -5.25
C ASP A 121 -27.07 0.83 -5.83
N ALA A 122 -26.70 0.84 -7.11
CA ALA A 122 -26.20 -0.33 -7.82
C ALA A 122 -24.76 -0.17 -8.32
N PHE A 123 -24.32 1.06 -8.62
CA PHE A 123 -22.94 1.34 -9.02
C PHE A 123 -22.62 2.84 -8.94
N TYR A 124 -21.33 3.16 -8.94
CA TYR A 124 -20.84 4.52 -9.10
C TYR A 124 -20.67 4.85 -10.58
N MET A 125 -21.03 6.08 -10.95
CA MET A 125 -20.85 6.60 -12.30
C MET A 125 -20.28 8.00 -12.30
N VAL A 126 -19.38 8.24 -13.25
CA VAL A 126 -19.03 9.59 -13.72
C VAL A 126 -18.91 9.62 -15.23
N ASN A 127 -19.20 10.77 -15.86
CA ASN A 127 -19.00 10.91 -17.30
C ASN A 127 -17.82 11.82 -17.60
N TRP A 128 -16.86 11.30 -18.34
CA TRP A 128 -15.71 12.06 -18.81
C TRP A 128 -15.87 12.39 -20.29
N THR A 129 -15.59 13.63 -20.67
CA THR A 129 -15.54 14.03 -22.08
C THR A 129 -14.16 14.62 -22.37
N PRO A 130 -13.33 13.99 -23.23
CA PRO A 130 -12.03 14.52 -23.58
C PRO A 130 -12.15 15.92 -24.19
N GLY A 131 -11.24 16.83 -23.83
CA GLY A 131 -11.11 18.09 -24.54
C GLY A 131 -10.56 17.89 -25.96
N PRO A 132 -10.85 18.82 -26.88
CA PRO A 132 -10.57 18.66 -28.31
C PRO A 132 -9.07 18.59 -28.67
N SER A 133 -8.18 18.91 -27.74
CA SER A 133 -6.72 18.89 -27.88
C SER A 133 -6.02 17.90 -26.96
N ASP A 134 -6.78 17.17 -26.16
CA ASP A 134 -6.21 16.48 -24.99
C ASP A 134 -5.64 15.11 -25.36
N ILE A 135 -6.05 14.54 -26.50
CA ILE A 135 -5.76 13.15 -26.85
C ILE A 135 -5.59 13.01 -28.37
N GLU A 136 -4.56 12.28 -28.79
CA GLU A 136 -4.33 11.91 -30.18
C GLU A 136 -4.81 10.48 -30.48
N VAL A 137 -5.13 10.20 -31.75
CA VAL A 137 -5.45 8.82 -32.16
C VAL A 137 -4.22 7.94 -31.96
N GLY A 138 -4.40 6.79 -31.33
CA GLY A 138 -3.32 5.88 -30.95
C GLY A 138 -2.72 6.15 -29.57
N ALA A 139 -3.14 7.22 -28.87
CA ALA A 139 -2.73 7.44 -27.49
C ALA A 139 -3.38 6.42 -26.55
N THR A 140 -2.62 5.99 -25.53
CA THR A 140 -3.12 5.18 -24.41
C THR A 140 -3.59 6.10 -23.30
N GLN A 141 -4.82 5.92 -22.86
CA GLN A 141 -5.37 6.53 -21.65
C GLN A 141 -5.39 5.48 -20.54
N ARG A 142 -5.07 5.89 -19.32
CA ARG A 142 -5.34 5.13 -18.11
C ARG A 142 -6.45 5.83 -17.33
N ILE A 143 -7.40 5.03 -16.86
CA ILE A 143 -8.47 5.45 -15.96
C ILE A 143 -8.23 4.73 -14.65
N ALA A 144 -7.95 5.47 -13.58
CA ALA A 144 -7.78 4.95 -12.24
C ALA A 144 -8.95 5.40 -11.36
N VAL A 145 -9.43 4.52 -10.50
CA VAL A 145 -10.37 4.85 -9.42
C VAL A 145 -9.59 4.84 -8.12
N LEU A 146 -9.75 5.91 -7.35
CA LEU A 146 -9.11 6.09 -6.07
C LEU A 146 -10.17 6.25 -4.99
N VAL A 147 -9.89 5.72 -3.79
CA VAL A 147 -10.65 5.99 -2.57
C VAL A 147 -9.74 6.70 -1.59
N ALA A 148 -10.11 7.93 -1.21
CA ALA A 148 -9.35 8.78 -0.30
C ALA A 148 -7.85 8.82 -0.68
N GLY A 149 -7.58 8.99 -1.99
CA GLY A 149 -6.23 9.08 -2.56
C GLY A 149 -5.52 7.74 -2.83
N ALA A 150 -6.07 6.59 -2.39
CA ALA A 150 -5.49 5.27 -2.68
C ALA A 150 -6.10 4.67 -3.95
N GLU A 151 -5.27 4.28 -4.92
CA GLU A 151 -5.75 3.60 -6.14
C GLU A 151 -6.28 2.20 -5.80
N ILE A 152 -7.57 1.97 -6.08
CA ILE A 152 -8.23 0.68 -5.87
C ILE A 152 -8.38 -0.12 -7.16
N GLY A 153 -8.18 0.52 -8.31
CA GLY A 153 -8.01 -0.19 -9.58
C GLY A 153 -7.97 0.72 -10.79
N GLN A 154 -7.47 0.17 -11.89
CA GLN A 154 -7.22 0.91 -13.12
C GLN A 154 -7.54 0.10 -14.37
N VAL A 155 -7.81 0.81 -15.45
CA VAL A 155 -7.98 0.25 -16.79
C VAL A 155 -7.30 1.12 -17.83
N GLU A 156 -6.58 0.50 -18.75
CA GLU A 156 -5.99 1.16 -19.91
C GLU A 156 -6.87 1.00 -21.15
N ARG A 157 -6.90 2.03 -21.99
CA ARG A 157 -7.60 2.05 -23.26
C ARG A 157 -6.79 2.81 -24.29
N VAL A 158 -6.81 2.33 -25.53
CA VAL A 158 -6.26 3.04 -26.68
C VAL A 158 -7.37 3.78 -27.43
N SER A 159 -7.11 5.03 -27.80
CA SER A 159 -8.01 5.79 -28.67
C SER A 159 -7.85 5.32 -30.12
N THR A 160 -8.84 4.59 -30.66
CA THR A 160 -8.74 3.98 -31.99
C THR A 160 -9.26 4.88 -33.11
N SER A 161 -10.11 5.86 -32.80
CA SER A 161 -10.70 6.77 -33.78
C SER A 161 -10.81 8.21 -33.28
N ARG A 162 -10.96 9.16 -34.22
CA ARG A 162 -11.25 10.57 -33.89
C ARG A 162 -12.66 10.74 -33.28
N GLY A 163 -13.53 9.73 -33.40
CA GLY A 163 -14.85 9.69 -32.78
C GLY A 163 -14.77 9.47 -31.28
N ASP A 164 -13.86 8.61 -30.83
CA ASP A 164 -13.64 8.32 -29.40
C ASP A 164 -13.19 9.56 -28.63
N LEU A 165 -12.40 10.40 -29.29
CA LEU A 165 -11.90 11.68 -28.75
C LEU A 165 -13.01 12.73 -28.52
N ARG A 166 -14.25 12.47 -28.96
CA ARG A 166 -15.37 13.43 -28.89
C ARG A 166 -16.61 12.88 -28.23
N ARG A 167 -16.61 11.59 -27.87
CA ARG A 167 -17.73 10.95 -27.20
C ARG A 167 -17.54 11.08 -25.70
N THR A 168 -18.62 11.43 -25.02
CA THR A 168 -18.70 11.30 -23.58
C THR A 168 -18.58 9.84 -23.22
N LEU A 169 -17.60 9.52 -22.38
CA LEU A 169 -17.37 8.20 -21.84
C LEU A 169 -18.06 8.08 -20.48
N PRO A 170 -19.08 7.21 -20.34
CA PRO A 170 -19.53 6.78 -19.03
C PRO A 170 -18.48 5.86 -18.41
N ILE A 171 -17.98 6.23 -17.24
CA ILE A 171 -17.12 5.42 -16.39
C ILE A 171 -18.02 4.89 -15.29
N ARG A 172 -18.19 3.56 -15.24
CA ARG A 172 -19.02 2.87 -14.26
C ARG A 172 -18.17 1.86 -13.51
N PHE A 173 -18.35 1.80 -12.20
CA PHE A 173 -17.60 0.87 -11.37
C PHE A 173 -18.37 0.53 -10.09
N HIS A 174 -18.00 -0.59 -9.51
CA HIS A 174 -18.56 -1.14 -8.28
C HIS A 174 -17.44 -1.27 -7.25
N VAL A 175 -17.76 -0.91 -6.00
CA VAL A 175 -16.84 -0.99 -4.88
C VAL A 175 -17.58 -1.68 -3.74
N GLU A 176 -17.14 -2.88 -3.39
CA GLU A 176 -17.71 -3.66 -2.29
C GLU A 176 -17.22 -3.13 -0.94
N ASP A 177 -18.00 -3.36 0.12
CA ASP A 177 -17.56 -3.06 1.49
C ASP A 177 -16.39 -3.98 1.87
N HIS A 178 -15.19 -3.40 1.99
CA HIS A 178 -13.94 -4.14 2.11
C HIS A 178 -13.04 -3.54 3.19
N PRO A 179 -12.37 -4.34 4.04
CA PRO A 179 -11.67 -3.83 5.21
C PRO A 179 -10.51 -2.88 4.87
N VAL A 180 -9.77 -3.12 3.77
CA VAL A 180 -8.74 -2.18 3.29
C VAL A 180 -9.33 -0.81 2.96
N ILE A 181 -10.49 -0.78 2.30
CA ILE A 181 -11.18 0.47 1.93
C ILE A 181 -11.70 1.16 3.19
N ARG A 182 -12.26 0.38 4.12
CA ARG A 182 -12.75 0.89 5.39
C ARG A 182 -11.65 1.55 6.22
N VAL A 183 -10.47 0.92 6.32
CA VAL A 183 -9.30 1.53 6.98
C VAL A 183 -8.96 2.86 6.33
N ARG A 184 -8.81 2.88 5.01
CA ARG A 184 -8.40 4.09 4.29
C ARG A 184 -9.37 5.25 4.50
N VAL A 185 -10.67 4.99 4.36
CA VAL A 185 -11.72 6.00 4.50
C VAL A 185 -11.81 6.52 5.92
N LEU A 186 -11.71 5.67 6.94
CA LEU A 186 -11.74 6.12 8.33
C LEU A 186 -10.46 6.87 8.71
N ASN A 187 -9.30 6.43 8.22
CA ASN A 187 -8.04 7.13 8.47
C ASN A 187 -8.05 8.55 7.86
N GLU A 188 -8.53 8.69 6.62
CA GLU A 188 -8.70 10.01 5.97
C GLU A 188 -9.62 10.95 6.76
N GLN A 189 -10.62 10.39 7.46
CA GLN A 189 -11.52 11.14 8.32
C GLN A 189 -10.90 11.49 9.70
N GLY A 190 -9.71 10.99 9.99
CA GLY A 190 -8.97 11.26 11.22
C GLY A 190 -9.39 10.38 12.41
N PHE A 191 -9.98 9.21 12.16
CA PHE A 191 -10.23 8.23 13.21
C PHE A 191 -8.91 7.64 13.72
N SER A 192 -8.87 7.34 15.02
CA SER A 192 -7.73 6.68 15.64
C SER A 192 -7.64 5.19 15.25
N ALA A 193 -6.45 4.60 15.41
CA ALA A 193 -6.25 3.17 15.18
C ALA A 193 -7.22 2.29 16.00
N SER A 194 -7.48 2.62 17.27
CA SER A 194 -8.42 1.88 18.13
C SER A 194 -9.87 1.99 17.62
N GLU A 195 -10.30 3.16 17.15
CA GLU A 195 -11.64 3.32 16.57
C GLU A 195 -11.79 2.53 15.28
N ILE A 196 -10.77 2.54 14.41
CA ILE A 196 -10.77 1.76 13.17
C ILE A 196 -10.75 0.26 13.48
N ALA A 197 -9.91 -0.18 14.42
CA ALA A 197 -9.85 -1.57 14.86
C ALA A 197 -11.19 -2.07 15.40
N GLN A 198 -11.92 -1.24 16.16
CA GLN A 198 -13.26 -1.58 16.63
C GLN A 198 -14.23 -1.79 15.45
N VAL A 199 -14.20 -0.93 14.43
CA VAL A 199 -15.01 -1.12 13.22
C VAL A 199 -14.61 -2.40 12.49
N LEU A 200 -13.32 -2.68 12.35
CA LEU A 200 -12.84 -3.90 11.69
C LEU A 200 -13.26 -5.18 12.45
N LEU A 201 -13.29 -5.14 13.77
CA LEU A 201 -13.81 -6.23 14.59
C LEU A 201 -15.33 -6.39 14.43
N ASP A 202 -16.09 -5.29 14.51
CA ASP A 202 -17.56 -5.34 14.50
C ASP A 202 -18.14 -5.68 13.13
N ASP A 203 -17.63 -5.05 12.07
CA ASP A 203 -18.19 -5.16 10.72
C ASP A 203 -17.61 -6.37 9.98
N PHE A 204 -16.33 -6.71 10.20
CA PHE A 204 -15.62 -7.74 9.44
C PHE A 204 -15.15 -8.94 10.29
N GLY A 205 -15.22 -8.86 11.62
CA GLY A 205 -14.77 -9.93 12.50
C GLY A 205 -13.27 -10.20 12.42
N LEU A 206 -12.46 -9.19 12.09
CA LEU A 206 -11.03 -9.40 11.86
C LEU A 206 -10.27 -9.70 13.16
N PRO A 207 -9.34 -10.68 13.13
CA PRO A 207 -8.47 -10.97 14.25
C PRO A 207 -7.39 -9.89 14.43
N PRO A 208 -6.74 -9.82 15.61
CA PRO A 208 -5.79 -8.74 15.95
C PRO A 208 -4.62 -8.60 14.96
N GLU A 209 -4.03 -9.73 14.56
CA GLU A 209 -2.88 -9.74 13.62
C GLU A 209 -3.24 -9.13 12.26
N GLU A 210 -4.41 -9.50 11.72
CA GLU A 210 -4.88 -8.98 10.43
C GLU A 210 -5.24 -7.50 10.52
N THR A 211 -5.86 -7.08 11.63
CA THR A 211 -6.14 -5.66 11.89
C THR A 211 -4.85 -4.84 11.97
N ALA A 212 -3.85 -5.30 12.72
CA ALA A 212 -2.55 -4.64 12.82
C ALA A 212 -1.87 -4.52 11.45
N ARG A 213 -1.92 -5.58 10.64
CA ARG A 213 -1.41 -5.59 9.27
C ARG A 213 -2.08 -4.53 8.40
N LEU A 214 -3.41 -4.47 8.40
CA LEU A 214 -4.15 -3.50 7.59
C LEU A 214 -3.87 -2.05 8.02
N LEU A 215 -3.74 -1.78 9.32
CA LEU A 215 -3.40 -0.45 9.83
C LEU A 215 -1.97 -0.02 9.46
N ALA A 216 -1.03 -0.96 9.42
CA ALA A 216 0.37 -0.69 9.06
C ALA A 216 0.61 -0.60 7.54
N GLU A 217 -0.26 -1.20 6.73
CA GLU A 217 -0.18 -1.19 5.27
C GLU A 217 -1.01 -0.08 4.61
N ASP A 218 -1.74 0.73 5.37
CA ASP A 218 -2.50 1.87 4.83
C ASP A 218 -1.58 2.87 4.10
N LEU A 219 -2.17 3.65 3.18
CA LEU A 219 -1.46 4.70 2.46
C LEU A 219 -0.83 5.76 3.40
N ASP A 220 -1.47 6.03 4.54
CA ASP A 220 -0.91 6.85 5.63
C ASP A 220 -0.80 5.98 6.90
N PRO A 221 0.26 5.16 7.01
CA PRO A 221 0.29 4.03 7.92
C PRO A 221 0.36 4.46 9.39
N PHE A 222 -0.34 3.72 10.26
CA PHE A 222 -0.26 3.93 11.70
C PHE A 222 1.10 3.44 12.24
N GLY A 223 1.66 4.19 13.19
CA GLY A 223 2.86 3.78 13.91
C GLY A 223 2.59 2.68 14.95
N ALA A 224 3.65 1.99 15.37
CA ALA A 224 3.57 0.86 16.30
C ALA A 224 2.81 1.16 17.60
N ILE A 225 2.97 2.36 18.17
CA ILE A 225 2.26 2.78 19.40
C ILE A 225 0.75 2.76 19.20
N ALA A 226 0.25 3.42 18.16
CA ALA A 226 -1.19 3.49 17.89
C ALA A 226 -1.78 2.11 17.59
N ILE A 227 -1.04 1.26 16.86
CA ILE A 227 -1.45 -0.11 16.60
C ILE A 227 -1.47 -0.94 17.89
N ALA A 228 -0.46 -0.79 18.75
CA ALA A 228 -0.42 -1.49 20.03
C ALA A 228 -1.53 -1.07 20.99
N GLU A 229 -1.87 0.23 21.04
CA GLU A 229 -3.03 0.74 21.76
C GLU A 229 -4.32 0.12 21.23
N ALA A 230 -4.48 0.01 19.90
CA ALA A 230 -5.64 -0.67 19.30
C ALA A 230 -5.70 -2.17 19.66
N LEU A 231 -4.56 -2.85 19.69
CA LEU A 231 -4.45 -4.26 20.09
C LEU A 231 -4.82 -4.48 21.57
N ASP A 232 -4.38 -3.59 22.47
CA ASP A 232 -4.71 -3.64 23.90
C ASP A 232 -6.19 -3.27 24.14
N ASP A 233 -6.64 -2.12 23.62
CA ASP A 233 -7.97 -1.56 23.91
C ASP A 233 -9.13 -2.37 23.32
N VAL A 234 -8.97 -2.92 22.11
CA VAL A 234 -10.06 -3.58 21.37
C VAL A 234 -10.02 -5.10 21.54
N TYR A 235 -8.82 -5.66 21.61
CA TYR A 235 -8.62 -7.10 21.58
C TYR A 235 -8.06 -7.69 22.89
N ASP A 236 -7.76 -6.85 23.90
CA ASP A 236 -7.14 -7.25 25.16
C ASP A 236 -5.84 -8.06 24.94
N VAL A 237 -5.05 -7.71 23.90
CA VAL A 237 -3.82 -8.42 23.54
C VAL A 237 -2.73 -8.13 24.57
N ALA A 238 -2.12 -9.18 25.12
CA ALA A 238 -1.04 -9.01 26.08
C ALA A 238 0.28 -8.59 25.39
N ALA A 239 1.15 -7.90 26.14
CA ALA A 239 2.43 -7.37 25.67
C ALA A 239 3.28 -8.35 24.84
N GLU A 240 3.35 -9.63 25.26
CA GLU A 240 4.12 -10.66 24.55
C GLU A 240 3.57 -10.96 23.15
N GLU A 241 2.25 -11.09 23.05
CA GLU A 241 1.58 -11.34 21.77
C GLU A 241 1.61 -10.08 20.89
N ALA A 242 1.42 -8.89 21.47
CA ALA A 242 1.54 -7.62 20.74
C ALA A 242 2.93 -7.44 20.12
N ALA A 243 4.01 -7.73 20.88
CA ALA A 243 5.37 -7.66 20.36
C ALA A 243 5.59 -8.62 19.17
N ALA A 244 5.04 -9.83 19.24
CA ALA A 244 5.12 -10.82 18.16
C ALA A 244 4.33 -10.38 16.92
N ILE A 245 3.12 -9.82 17.10
CA ILE A 245 2.30 -9.27 16.01
C ILE A 245 3.02 -8.11 15.34
N LEU A 246 3.49 -7.12 16.11
CA LEU A 246 4.17 -5.93 15.57
C LEU A 246 5.42 -6.29 14.78
N ARG A 247 6.23 -7.24 15.28
CA ARG A 247 7.39 -7.75 14.53
C ARG A 247 6.97 -8.44 13.23
N THR A 248 5.89 -9.23 13.25
CA THR A 248 5.37 -9.92 12.05
C THR A 248 4.88 -8.92 11.00
N VAL A 249 4.28 -7.83 11.45
CA VAL A 249 3.81 -6.72 10.59
C VAL A 249 4.97 -5.87 10.06
N GLY A 250 6.16 -5.97 10.66
CA GLY A 250 7.39 -5.38 10.14
C GLY A 250 8.00 -4.25 10.97
N PHE A 251 7.50 -4.01 12.18
CA PHE A 251 8.11 -3.07 13.12
C PHE A 251 9.42 -3.62 13.69
N ASP A 252 10.40 -2.72 13.86
CA ASP A 252 11.72 -3.09 14.36
C ASP A 252 11.77 -3.16 15.90
N ALA A 253 12.91 -3.59 16.45
CA ALA A 253 13.07 -3.73 17.89
C ALA A 253 12.93 -2.40 18.66
N ARG A 254 13.25 -1.25 18.05
CA ARG A 254 13.12 0.07 18.70
C ARG A 254 11.66 0.49 18.80
N ASP A 255 10.90 0.28 17.73
CA ASP A 255 9.46 0.51 17.72
C ASP A 255 8.77 -0.36 18.77
N VAL A 256 9.08 -1.66 18.80
CA VAL A 256 8.49 -2.59 19.77
C VAL A 256 8.95 -2.29 21.20
N THR A 257 10.21 -1.88 21.42
CA THR A 257 10.67 -1.42 22.75
C THR A 257 9.87 -0.21 23.23
N SER A 258 9.62 0.76 22.33
CA SER A 258 8.82 1.95 22.64
C SER A 258 7.38 1.57 23.03
N VAL A 259 6.79 0.58 22.35
CA VAL A 259 5.48 0.02 22.70
C VAL A 259 5.47 -0.62 24.09
N LEU A 260 6.44 -1.50 24.36
CA LEU A 260 6.49 -2.25 25.61
C LEU A 260 6.70 -1.32 26.82
N ASP A 261 7.45 -0.23 26.66
CA ASP A 261 7.64 0.80 27.69
C ASP A 261 6.40 1.71 27.83
N GLN A 262 5.88 2.27 26.74
CA GLN A 262 4.86 3.32 26.81
C GLN A 262 3.44 2.80 26.95
N VAL A 263 3.08 1.73 26.22
CA VAL A 263 1.73 1.16 26.23
C VAL A 263 1.60 0.17 27.39
N TYR A 264 2.55 -0.75 27.51
CA TYR A 264 2.48 -1.83 28.50
C TYR A 264 3.22 -1.52 29.81
N GLY A 265 4.01 -0.44 29.89
CA GLY A 265 4.67 -0.02 31.14
C GLY A 265 5.71 -1.02 31.68
N LEU A 266 6.35 -1.80 30.79
CA LEU A 266 7.28 -2.84 31.22
C LEU A 266 8.63 -2.25 31.64
N ALA A 267 9.15 -2.77 32.76
CA ALA A 267 10.53 -2.50 33.17
C ALA A 267 11.54 -3.19 32.21
N PRO A 268 12.81 -2.77 32.19
CA PRO A 268 13.81 -3.29 31.25
C PRO A 268 13.96 -4.81 31.20
N ASP A 269 13.99 -5.50 32.35
CA ASP A 269 14.17 -6.95 32.40
C ASP A 269 13.01 -7.74 31.73
N PRO A 270 11.73 -7.57 32.14
CA PRO A 270 10.63 -8.25 31.45
C PRO A 270 10.45 -7.78 30.00
N LEU A 271 10.73 -6.50 29.70
CA LEU A 271 10.71 -5.98 28.33
C LEU A 271 11.70 -6.74 27.43
N THR A 272 12.93 -6.91 27.89
CA THR A 272 13.98 -7.64 27.15
C THR A 272 13.60 -9.09 26.91
N ALA A 273 12.97 -9.75 27.90
CA ALA A 273 12.47 -11.11 27.76
C ALA A 273 11.36 -11.21 26.69
N VAL A 274 10.45 -10.23 26.64
CA VAL A 274 9.39 -10.16 25.62
C VAL A 274 9.96 -9.95 24.22
N LEU A 275 10.94 -9.06 24.05
CA LEU A 275 11.60 -8.88 22.75
C LEU A 275 12.28 -10.17 22.28
N ALA A 276 12.94 -10.88 23.20
CA ALA A 276 13.58 -12.15 22.89
C ALA A 276 12.56 -13.22 22.49
N SER A 277 11.40 -13.31 23.17
CA SER A 277 10.35 -14.28 22.81
C SER A 277 9.63 -13.91 21.51
N ALA A 278 9.51 -12.62 21.19
CA ALA A 278 9.07 -12.15 19.89
C ALA A 278 10.05 -12.52 18.75
N GLY A 279 11.30 -12.84 19.08
CA GLY A 279 12.29 -13.36 18.13
C GLY A 279 13.26 -12.30 17.60
N PHE A 280 13.44 -11.19 18.32
CA PHE A 280 14.55 -10.27 18.06
C PHE A 280 15.87 -10.87 18.59
N ASP A 281 16.96 -10.61 17.88
CA ASP A 281 18.29 -11.07 18.28
C ASP A 281 18.96 -10.14 19.32
N ALA A 282 20.08 -10.59 19.88
CA ALA A 282 20.78 -9.83 20.93
C ALA A 282 21.29 -8.46 20.43
N GLY A 283 21.62 -8.33 19.16
CA GLY A 283 22.09 -7.07 18.56
C GLY A 283 20.95 -6.08 18.40
N GLU A 284 19.82 -6.53 17.84
CA GLU A 284 18.60 -5.74 17.71
C GLU A 284 18.10 -5.23 19.07
N ILE A 285 18.09 -6.12 20.07
CA ILE A 285 17.67 -5.78 21.44
C ILE A 285 18.67 -4.82 22.10
N THR A 286 19.98 -5.04 21.95
CA THR A 286 21.00 -4.13 22.49
C THR A 286 20.83 -2.72 21.94
N ASP A 287 20.64 -2.60 20.62
CA ASP A 287 20.42 -1.34 19.94
C ASP A 287 19.16 -0.63 20.45
N ALA A 288 18.07 -1.38 20.65
CA ALA A 288 16.82 -0.80 21.15
C ALA A 288 16.91 -0.36 22.62
N LEU A 289 17.54 -1.16 23.50
CA LEU A 289 17.73 -0.81 24.90
C LEU A 289 18.65 0.41 25.10
N ASP A 290 19.68 0.58 24.26
CA ASP A 290 20.54 1.76 24.27
C ASP A 290 19.83 2.98 23.66
N ALA A 291 19.23 2.84 22.47
CA ALA A 291 18.68 3.97 21.74
C ALA A 291 17.35 4.50 22.30
N VAL A 292 16.51 3.63 22.87
CA VAL A 292 15.17 4.00 23.35
C VAL A 292 15.17 4.25 24.85
N LEU A 293 15.82 3.38 25.62
CA LEU A 293 15.81 3.42 27.09
C LEU A 293 17.09 4.04 27.69
N GLU A 294 18.10 4.36 26.88
CA GLU A 294 19.38 4.95 27.30
C GLU A 294 20.06 4.14 28.43
N LEU A 295 19.98 2.81 28.36
CA LEU A 295 20.54 1.92 29.38
C LEU A 295 22.05 1.78 29.25
N GLY A 296 22.74 1.68 30.39
CA GLY A 296 24.17 1.39 30.42
C GLY A 296 24.49 -0.06 30.03
N GLU A 297 25.70 -0.29 29.50
CA GLU A 297 26.16 -1.56 28.95
C GLU A 297 26.10 -2.74 29.93
N GLN A 298 26.31 -2.47 31.22
CA GLN A 298 26.21 -3.47 32.29
C GLN A 298 24.77 -3.95 32.48
N VAL A 299 23.81 -3.01 32.41
CA VAL A 299 22.38 -3.31 32.54
C VAL A 299 21.90 -4.08 31.31
N ILE A 300 22.32 -3.64 30.12
CA ILE A 300 22.01 -4.34 28.86
C ILE A 300 22.53 -5.78 28.88
N ALA A 301 23.80 -6.00 29.28
CA ALA A 301 24.38 -7.33 29.36
C ALA A 301 23.62 -8.25 30.34
N ALA A 302 23.23 -7.71 31.50
CA ALA A 302 22.47 -8.45 32.50
C ALA A 302 21.05 -8.79 32.00
N ALA A 303 20.37 -7.84 31.37
CA ALA A 303 19.02 -8.05 30.82
C ALA A 303 19.03 -9.12 29.72
N LEU A 304 19.99 -9.08 28.80
CA LEU A 304 20.15 -10.10 27.76
C LEU A 304 20.45 -11.49 28.35
N GLN A 305 21.30 -11.55 29.37
CA GLN A 305 21.61 -12.80 30.06
C GLN A 305 20.36 -13.38 30.76
N LEU A 306 19.56 -12.54 31.41
CA LEU A 306 18.26 -12.93 31.99
C LEU A 306 17.25 -13.38 30.94
N ALA A 307 17.25 -12.75 29.77
CA ALA A 307 16.44 -13.15 28.61
C ALA A 307 16.93 -14.45 27.95
N GLY A 308 18.05 -15.01 28.40
CA GLY A 308 18.55 -16.32 27.97
C GLY A 308 19.58 -16.29 26.85
N PHE A 309 20.10 -15.12 26.48
CA PHE A 309 21.17 -15.03 25.49
C PHE A 309 22.50 -15.56 26.04
N GLY A 310 23.25 -16.25 25.18
CA GLY A 310 24.58 -16.76 25.51
C GLY A 310 25.65 -15.67 25.48
N VAL A 311 26.76 -15.92 26.18
CA VAL A 311 27.89 -14.98 26.31
C VAL A 311 28.45 -14.50 24.96
N ASP A 312 28.50 -15.38 23.95
CA ASP A 312 29.01 -15.03 22.62
C ASP A 312 28.11 -14.01 21.90
N ALA A 313 26.79 -14.20 21.97
CA ALA A 313 25.82 -13.29 21.36
C ALA A 313 25.86 -11.91 22.03
N ILE A 314 25.93 -11.89 23.37
CA ILE A 314 26.04 -10.64 24.14
C ILE A 314 27.36 -9.94 23.84
N THR A 315 28.47 -10.67 23.80
CA THR A 315 29.81 -10.14 23.45
C THR A 315 29.79 -9.51 22.06
N GLY A 316 29.20 -10.20 21.09
CA GLY A 316 29.03 -9.71 19.73
C GLY A 316 28.24 -8.41 19.71
N ALA A 317 27.06 -8.39 20.33
CA ALA A 317 26.20 -7.21 20.37
C ALA A 317 26.88 -6.00 21.03
N LEU A 318 27.50 -6.18 22.21
CA LEU A 318 28.22 -5.11 22.90
C LEU A 318 29.41 -4.56 22.08
N SER A 319 30.10 -5.41 21.32
CA SER A 319 31.22 -4.98 20.49
C SER A 319 30.77 -4.30 19.20
N THR A 320 29.78 -4.85 18.49
CA THR A 320 29.40 -4.39 17.15
C THR A 320 28.40 -3.24 17.18
N VAL A 321 27.44 -3.28 18.11
CA VAL A 321 26.39 -2.27 18.21
C VAL A 321 26.88 -1.08 19.03
N LEU A 322 27.40 -1.34 20.24
CA LEU A 322 27.85 -0.28 21.15
C LEU A 322 29.31 0.14 20.94
N GLY A 323 30.08 -0.60 20.11
CA GLY A 323 31.48 -0.26 19.81
C GLY A 323 32.41 -0.38 21.02
N LEU A 324 32.06 -1.20 22.01
CA LEU A 324 32.77 -1.24 23.28
C LEU A 324 34.12 -1.96 23.18
N PRO A 325 35.15 -1.49 23.92
CA PRO A 325 36.41 -2.19 24.01
C PRO A 325 36.31 -3.44 24.92
N ALA A 326 37.26 -4.36 24.76
CA ALA A 326 37.23 -5.69 25.38
C ALA A 326 37.19 -5.68 26.92
N ASP A 327 37.85 -4.72 27.56
CA ASP A 327 37.85 -4.53 29.01
C ASP A 327 36.49 -4.11 29.56
N VAL A 328 35.81 -3.20 28.85
CA VAL A 328 34.44 -2.78 29.17
C VAL A 328 33.47 -3.94 28.95
N ILE A 329 33.61 -4.68 27.85
CA ILE A 329 32.80 -5.88 27.58
C ILE A 329 32.99 -6.93 28.69
N ALA A 330 34.23 -7.26 29.07
CA ALA A 330 34.51 -8.22 30.12
C ALA A 330 33.87 -7.80 31.46
N THR A 331 33.93 -6.50 31.77
CA THR A 331 33.31 -5.94 32.98
C THR A 331 31.78 -6.07 32.95
N ALA A 332 31.15 -5.76 31.81
CA ALA A 332 29.70 -5.90 31.65
C ALA A 332 29.24 -7.36 31.74
N LEU A 333 29.98 -8.29 31.13
CA LEU A 333 29.69 -9.73 31.21
C LEU A 333 29.89 -10.28 32.63
N ALA A 334 30.93 -9.84 33.34
CA ALA A 334 31.14 -10.21 34.74
C ALA A 334 30.01 -9.67 35.63
N PHE A 335 29.54 -8.44 35.38
CA PHE A 335 28.38 -7.87 36.05
C PHE A 335 27.11 -8.68 35.79
N ALA A 336 26.90 -9.13 34.54
CA ALA A 336 25.83 -10.05 34.17
C ALA A 336 26.00 -11.46 34.77
N GLY A 337 27.09 -11.74 35.49
CA GLY A 337 27.29 -13.01 36.20
C GLY A 337 27.96 -14.11 35.38
N PHE A 338 28.55 -13.80 34.22
CA PHE A 338 29.40 -14.74 33.50
C PHE A 338 30.73 -14.97 34.23
N GLY A 339 31.21 -16.22 34.23
CA GLY A 339 32.50 -16.58 34.80
C GLY A 339 33.66 -16.32 33.84
N ALA A 340 34.89 -16.30 34.38
CA ALA A 340 36.12 -16.03 33.63
C ALA A 340 36.29 -16.92 32.39
N ASP A 341 36.04 -18.24 32.49
CA ASP A 341 36.18 -19.18 31.37
C ASP A 341 35.24 -18.82 30.20
N ALA A 342 33.99 -18.48 30.50
CA ALA A 342 32.99 -18.10 29.49
C ALA A 342 33.37 -16.79 28.81
N ILE A 343 33.87 -15.81 29.58
CA ILE A 343 34.31 -14.52 29.06
C ILE A 343 35.58 -14.70 28.20
N THR A 344 36.57 -15.49 28.65
CA THR A 344 37.75 -15.84 27.85
C THR A 344 37.36 -16.46 26.51
N GLY A 345 36.46 -17.45 26.56
CA GLY A 345 35.92 -18.10 25.37
C GLY A 345 35.37 -17.08 24.39
N ALA A 346 34.42 -16.24 24.83
CA ALA A 346 33.77 -15.26 23.98
C ALA A 346 34.74 -14.20 23.43
N LEU A 347 35.65 -13.67 24.25
CA LEU A 347 36.65 -12.69 23.79
C LEU A 347 37.64 -13.30 22.79
N SER A 348 37.98 -14.59 22.93
CA SER A 348 38.83 -15.28 21.98
C SER A 348 38.11 -15.65 20.69
N THR A 349 36.84 -16.07 20.75
CA THR A 349 36.09 -16.59 19.60
C THR A 349 35.39 -15.50 18.81
N VAL A 350 34.76 -14.55 19.50
CA VAL A 350 33.96 -13.50 18.88
C VAL A 350 34.82 -12.31 18.48
N LEU A 351 35.76 -11.92 19.35
CA LEU A 351 36.62 -10.74 19.12
C LEU A 351 38.02 -11.10 18.61
N GLU A 352 38.33 -12.39 18.45
CA GLU A 352 39.63 -12.89 17.96
C GLU A 352 40.83 -12.33 18.73
N LEU A 353 40.67 -12.09 20.04
CA LEU A 353 41.70 -11.47 20.87
C LEU A 353 42.78 -12.45 21.31
N GLN A 354 43.98 -11.91 21.52
CA GLN A 354 45.11 -12.66 22.05
C GLN A 354 45.02 -12.78 23.58
N ALA A 355 45.65 -13.83 24.12
CA ALA A 355 45.60 -14.19 25.54
C ALA A 355 46.05 -13.06 26.49
N ASP A 356 47.03 -12.24 26.08
CA ASP A 356 47.50 -11.10 26.87
C ASP A 356 46.44 -9.98 26.98
N VAL A 357 45.71 -9.71 25.89
CA VAL A 357 44.60 -8.76 25.87
C VAL A 357 43.43 -9.28 26.71
N ILE A 358 43.12 -10.57 26.58
CA ILE A 358 42.05 -11.22 27.37
C ILE A 358 42.39 -11.18 28.87
N ALA A 359 43.64 -11.49 29.25
CA ALA A 359 44.08 -11.43 30.65
C ALA A 359 43.88 -10.02 31.23
N ALA A 360 44.24 -8.97 30.47
CA ALA A 360 44.06 -7.59 30.91
C ALA A 360 42.57 -7.22 31.05
N ALA A 361 41.71 -7.68 30.14
CA ALA A 361 40.28 -7.46 30.22
C ALA A 361 39.65 -8.14 31.44
N LEU A 362 40.05 -9.37 31.77
CA LEU A 362 39.58 -10.09 32.95
C LEU A 362 40.08 -9.46 34.26
N ASP A 363 41.31 -8.97 34.30
CA ASP A 363 41.84 -8.22 35.44
C ASP A 363 41.02 -6.94 35.66
N ALA A 364 40.71 -6.21 34.59
CA ALA A 364 39.83 -5.03 34.63
C ALA A 364 38.41 -5.38 35.13
N ALA A 365 37.88 -6.54 34.74
CA ALA A 365 36.60 -7.07 35.22
C ALA A 365 36.65 -7.58 36.68
N GLY A 366 37.82 -7.57 37.32
CA GLY A 366 38.01 -7.88 38.74
C GLY A 366 38.22 -9.37 39.06
N PHE A 367 38.55 -10.20 38.07
CA PHE A 367 38.87 -11.60 38.31
C PHE A 367 40.26 -11.75 38.95
N GLY A 368 40.38 -12.67 39.91
CA GLY A 368 41.66 -12.98 40.54
C GLY A 368 42.59 -13.75 39.58
N ILE A 369 43.91 -13.60 39.78
CA ILE A 369 44.95 -14.19 38.92
C ILE A 369 44.80 -15.70 38.71
N ASP A 370 44.38 -16.44 39.74
CA ASP A 370 44.19 -17.89 39.65
C ASP A 370 43.06 -18.27 38.67
N LEU A 371 41.99 -17.47 38.61
CA LEU A 371 40.89 -17.65 37.66
C LEU A 371 41.31 -17.27 36.25
N ILE A 372 42.10 -16.20 36.10
CA ILE A 372 42.60 -15.75 34.80
C ILE A 372 43.51 -16.81 34.18
N VAL A 373 44.48 -17.32 34.94
CA VAL A 373 45.40 -18.37 34.46
C VAL A 373 44.61 -19.64 34.14
N GLY A 374 43.68 -20.05 35.01
CA GLY A 374 42.83 -21.21 34.77
C GLY A 374 42.02 -21.10 33.47
N ALA A 375 41.45 -19.93 33.21
CA ALA A 375 40.63 -19.68 32.03
C ALA A 375 41.43 -19.64 30.72
N LEU A 376 42.71 -19.25 30.76
CA LEU A 376 43.57 -19.16 29.57
C LEU A 376 44.28 -20.48 29.22
N ASP A 377 44.44 -21.38 30.20
CA ASP A 377 45.09 -22.68 30.02
C ASP A 377 44.10 -23.81 29.63
N GLY A 378 42.79 -23.57 29.78
CA GLY A 378 41.70 -24.50 29.43
C GLY A 378 41.20 -24.30 28.01
#